data_AF-A0A8C3A826-F1
#
_entry.id   AF-A0A8C3A826-F1
#
_cell.length_a   1.000
_cell.length_b   1.000
_cell.length_c   1.000
_cell.angle_alpha   90.00
_cell.angle_beta   90.00
_cell.angle_gamma   90.00
#
_symmetry.space_group_name_H-M   'P 1'
#
loop_
_entity.id
_entity.type
_entity.pdbx_description
1 polymer ?
#
loop_
_entity_poly.entity_id
_entity_poly.type
_entity_poly.pdbx_seq_one_letter_code
_entity_poly.pdbx_strand_id
1 'polypeptide(L)'
;ADAVGPREIRVTTTNVPAELNLSLFVFRRLSQRPSAEELEQRNILKPRNDLEEQKEKSEIIRHLSKKLSQRPTVEELREAKILIRFSDYVEVAEAQDYDRRADKPWTRLTAADKAAIRKELNEFKSTEMEVHESSRHFTRFHRP
;
A
#
# COMPACT_ATOMS: atom_id res chain seq x y z
N ALA A 1 -36.21 52.75 -55.57
CA ALA A 1 -36.39 52.77 -54.11
C ALA A 1 -35.65 51.58 -53.55
N ASP A 2 -34.85 51.87 -52.53
CA ASP A 2 -33.82 51.05 -51.89
C ASP A 2 -34.26 49.68 -51.37
N ALA A 3 -33.30 48.75 -51.31
CA ALA A 3 -33.06 47.98 -50.08
C ALA A 3 -31.61 47.46 -50.06
N VAL A 4 -30.88 47.93 -49.05
CA VAL A 4 -29.48 47.71 -48.72
C VAL A 4 -29.26 46.31 -48.16
N GLY A 5 -28.30 45.56 -48.71
CA GLY A 5 -27.75 44.34 -48.10
C GLY A 5 -26.41 44.64 -47.38
N PRO A 6 -26.09 43.93 -46.27
CA PRO A 6 -25.04 44.32 -45.34
C PRO A 6 -23.65 44.20 -45.95
N ARG A 7 -22.84 45.25 -45.79
CA ARG A 7 -21.41 45.25 -46.13
C ARG A 7 -20.68 44.33 -45.16
N GLU A 8 -20.23 43.17 -45.64
CA GLU A 8 -19.22 42.37 -44.94
C GLU A 8 -17.96 43.22 -44.77
N ILE A 9 -17.68 43.62 -43.54
CA ILE A 9 -16.39 44.15 -43.14
C ILE A 9 -15.42 42.96 -43.20
N ARG A 10 -14.78 42.77 -44.36
CA ARG A 10 -13.60 41.92 -44.45
C ARG A 10 -12.55 42.54 -43.53
N VAL A 11 -12.39 41.93 -42.36
CA VAL A 11 -11.24 42.16 -41.49
C VAL A 11 -10.03 41.92 -42.36
N THR A 12 -9.33 43.00 -42.72
CA THR A 12 -8.08 42.91 -43.47
C THR A 12 -7.14 42.07 -42.63
N THR A 13 -6.96 40.82 -43.02
CA THR A 13 -5.88 39.98 -42.55
C THR A 13 -4.60 40.73 -42.91
N THR A 14 -4.05 41.43 -41.92
CA THR A 14 -2.74 42.06 -42.01
C THR A 14 -1.77 40.98 -42.41
N ASN A 15 -1.30 41.07 -43.65
CA ASN A 15 -0.35 40.15 -44.24
C ASN A 15 0.98 40.35 -43.50
N VAL A 16 1.15 39.65 -42.38
CA VAL A 16 2.41 39.66 -41.62
C VAL A 16 3.46 38.97 -42.49
N PRO A 17 4.58 39.65 -42.83
CA PRO A 17 5.67 39.08 -43.62
C PRO A 17 6.07 37.69 -43.13
N ALA A 18 6.36 36.76 -44.05
CA ALA A 18 6.76 35.39 -43.71
C ALA A 18 7.95 35.34 -42.71
N GLU A 19 8.86 36.31 -42.79
CA GLU A 19 9.97 36.56 -41.86
C GLU A 19 9.49 36.80 -40.40
N LEU A 20 8.41 37.58 -40.22
CA LEU A 20 7.82 37.86 -38.91
C LEU A 20 7.06 36.65 -38.35
N ASN A 21 6.50 35.81 -39.22
CA ASN A 21 5.83 34.56 -38.84
C ASN A 21 6.82 33.50 -38.34
N LEU A 22 7.96 33.36 -39.02
CA LEU A 22 9.04 32.48 -38.60
C LEU A 22 9.61 32.93 -37.24
N SER A 23 9.82 34.24 -37.08
CA SER A 23 10.26 34.85 -35.82
C SER A 23 9.29 34.56 -34.68
N LEU A 24 7.98 34.78 -34.87
CA LEU A 24 6.95 34.51 -33.85
C LEU A 24 6.88 33.02 -33.48
N PHE A 25 7.00 32.12 -34.46
CA PHE A 25 7.00 30.68 -34.24
C PHE A 25 8.18 30.23 -33.37
N VAL A 26 9.39 30.73 -33.67
CA VAL A 26 10.60 30.44 -32.89
C VAL A 26 10.46 30.98 -31.46
N PHE A 27 9.97 32.20 -31.28
CA PHE A 27 9.71 32.78 -29.95
C PHE A 27 8.77 31.90 -29.10
N ARG A 28 7.67 31.42 -29.69
CA ARG A 28 6.70 30.55 -28.99
C ARG A 28 7.29 29.17 -28.64
N ARG A 29 8.18 28.63 -29.47
CA ARG A 29 8.88 27.36 -29.19
C ARG A 29 9.90 27.51 -28.06
N LEU A 30 10.63 28.63 -28.04
CA LEU A 30 11.62 28.91 -27.00
C LEU A 30 10.96 29.18 -25.64
N SER A 31 9.81 29.86 -25.62
CA SER A 31 9.06 30.11 -24.37
C SER A 31 8.49 28.85 -23.73
N GLN A 32 8.32 27.77 -24.51
CA GLN A 32 7.82 26.47 -24.05
C GLN A 32 8.93 25.41 -23.99
N ARG A 33 10.20 25.81 -24.09
CA ARG A 33 11.32 24.87 -24.13
C ARG A 33 11.44 24.15 -22.77
N PRO A 34 11.34 22.81 -22.73
CA PRO A 34 11.51 22.03 -21.50
C PRO A 34 12.93 22.17 -20.94
N SER A 35 13.08 21.95 -19.64
CA SER A 35 14.40 21.90 -19.01
C SER A 35 15.16 20.63 -19.41
N ALA A 36 16.50 20.64 -19.28
CA ALA A 36 17.31 19.45 -19.58
C ALA A 36 16.94 18.27 -18.67
N GLU A 37 16.71 18.52 -17.38
CA GLU A 37 16.28 17.52 -16.40
C GLU A 37 14.92 16.89 -16.75
N GLU A 38 13.95 17.70 -17.21
CA GLU A 38 12.66 17.18 -17.69
C GLU A 38 12.79 16.25 -18.89
N LEU A 39 13.74 16.54 -19.79
CA LEU A 39 14.03 15.69 -20.94
C LEU A 39 14.77 14.41 -20.53
N GLU A 40 15.62 14.45 -19.50
CA GLU A 40 16.27 13.27 -18.93
C GLU A 40 15.27 12.33 -18.24
N GLN A 41 14.37 12.88 -17.43
CA GLN A 41 13.30 12.13 -16.77
C GLN A 41 12.36 11.46 -17.78
N ARG A 42 12.11 12.13 -18.92
CA ARG A 42 11.35 11.55 -20.04
C ARG A 42 12.16 10.62 -20.93
N ASN A 43 13.42 10.34 -20.58
CA ASN A 43 14.31 9.45 -21.31
C ASN A 43 14.62 9.93 -22.74
N ILE A 44 14.46 11.23 -23.01
CA ILE A 44 14.72 11.88 -24.31
C ILE A 44 16.19 12.32 -24.36
N LEU A 45 16.69 12.92 -23.28
CA LEU A 45 18.11 13.20 -23.11
C LEU A 45 18.72 12.07 -22.27
N LYS A 46 19.80 11.45 -22.74
CA LYS A 46 20.52 10.41 -22.00
C LYS A 46 21.76 11.05 -21.37
N PRO A 47 21.84 11.15 -20.03
CA PRO A 47 23.00 11.76 -19.38
C PRO A 47 24.23 10.83 -19.32
N ARG A 48 24.07 9.54 -19.67
CA ARG A 48 25.07 8.48 -19.46
C ARG A 48 25.89 8.13 -20.69
N ASN A 49 27.13 7.70 -20.43
CA ASN A 49 28.04 7.12 -21.41
C ASN A 49 27.53 5.74 -21.88
N ASP A 50 27.61 5.43 -23.17
CA ASP A 50 27.10 4.18 -23.76
C ASP A 50 27.64 2.92 -23.06
N LEU A 51 28.88 2.98 -22.57
CA LEU A 51 29.52 1.88 -21.83
C LEU A 51 28.84 1.61 -20.47
N GLU A 52 28.43 2.67 -19.77
CA GLU A 52 27.76 2.56 -18.46
C GLU A 52 26.35 1.98 -18.64
N GLU A 53 25.62 2.40 -19.68
CA GLU A 53 24.30 1.85 -20.00
C GLU A 53 24.38 0.36 -20.37
N GLN A 54 25.40 -0.06 -21.12
CA GLN A 54 25.62 -1.48 -21.44
C GLN A 54 25.94 -2.31 -20.20
N LYS A 55 26.72 -1.75 -19.26
CA LYS A 55 27.02 -2.40 -17.98
C LYS A 55 25.76 -2.53 -17.13
N GLU A 56 24.97 -1.47 -16.99
CA GLU A 56 23.69 -1.50 -16.27
C GLU A 56 22.73 -2.52 -16.88
N LYS A 57 22.57 -2.54 -18.21
CA LYS A 57 21.76 -3.55 -18.91
C LYS A 57 22.24 -4.96 -18.62
N SER A 58 23.55 -5.19 -18.68
CA SER A 58 24.14 -6.50 -18.41
C SER A 58 23.90 -6.94 -16.96
N GLU A 59 24.00 -6.01 -16.01
CA GLU A 59 23.72 -6.26 -14.59
C GLU A 59 22.24 -6.57 -14.35
N ILE A 60 21.33 -5.83 -14.98
CA ILE A 60 19.88 -6.07 -14.91
C ILE A 60 19.55 -7.45 -15.48
N ILE A 61 20.08 -7.80 -16.66
CA ILE A 61 19.86 -9.10 -17.30
C ILE A 61 20.39 -10.23 -16.41
N ARG A 62 21.60 -10.08 -15.87
CA ARG A 62 22.21 -11.06 -14.97
C ARG A 62 21.37 -11.25 -13.70
N HIS A 63 20.92 -10.15 -13.09
CA HIS A 63 20.09 -10.20 -11.89
C HIS A 63 18.73 -10.85 -12.15
N LEU A 64 18.07 -10.48 -13.25
CA LEU A 64 16.80 -11.07 -13.66
C LEU A 64 16.94 -12.57 -13.94
N SER A 65 17.96 -12.97 -14.69
CA SER A 65 18.24 -14.38 -15.00
C SER A 65 18.40 -15.21 -13.71
N LYS A 66 19.13 -14.69 -12.71
CA LYS A 66 19.25 -15.32 -11.39
C LYS A 66 17.90 -15.44 -10.66
N LYS A 67 17.07 -14.40 -10.69
CA LYS A 67 15.73 -14.44 -10.06
C LYS A 67 14.81 -15.45 -10.73
N LEU A 68 14.85 -15.55 -12.06
CA LEU A 68 14.02 -16.48 -12.81
C LEU A 68 14.48 -17.94 -12.63
N SER A 69 15.79 -18.19 -12.52
CA SER A 69 16.31 -19.54 -12.28
C SER A 69 16.02 -20.07 -10.88
N GLN A 70 15.86 -19.18 -9.89
CA GLN A 70 15.51 -19.50 -8.51
C GLN A 70 14.02 -19.36 -8.23
N ARG A 71 13.19 -19.35 -9.28
CA ARG A 71 11.75 -19.20 -9.12
C ARG A 71 11.16 -20.49 -8.53
N PRO A 72 10.46 -20.43 -7.39
CA PRO A 72 9.88 -21.62 -6.79
C PRO A 72 8.74 -22.20 -7.65
N THR A 73 8.51 -23.49 -7.50
CA THR A 73 7.41 -24.20 -8.18
C THR A 73 6.06 -23.87 -7.51
N VAL A 74 4.96 -24.16 -8.22
CA VAL A 74 3.61 -23.94 -7.67
C VAL A 74 3.37 -24.87 -6.47
N GLU A 75 3.90 -26.08 -6.53
CA GLU A 75 3.85 -27.09 -5.48
C GLU A 75 4.56 -26.59 -4.21
N GLU A 76 5.80 -26.07 -4.33
CA GLU A 76 6.54 -25.48 -3.21
C GLU A 76 5.79 -24.32 -2.55
N LEU A 77 5.14 -23.47 -3.35
CA LEU A 77 4.35 -22.36 -2.82
C LEU A 77 3.07 -22.83 -2.12
N ARG A 78 2.50 -23.98 -2.51
CA ARG A 78 1.37 -24.61 -1.80
C ARG A 78 1.81 -25.26 -0.49
N GLU A 79 2.95 -25.95 -0.48
CA GLU A 79 3.56 -26.53 0.73
C GLU A 79 3.95 -25.46 1.75
N ALA A 80 4.54 -24.36 1.26
CA ALA A 80 4.86 -23.17 2.07
C ALA A 80 3.63 -22.38 2.50
N LYS A 81 2.41 -22.84 2.17
CA LYS A 81 1.13 -22.21 2.52
C LYS A 81 0.95 -20.79 2.00
N ILE A 82 1.74 -20.39 1.00
CA ILE A 82 1.65 -19.09 0.33
C ILE A 82 0.44 -19.07 -0.63
N LEU A 83 0.18 -20.20 -1.29
CA LEU A 83 -0.97 -20.37 -2.19
C LEU A 83 -2.13 -21.13 -1.51
N ILE A 84 -2.38 -20.87 -0.22
CA ILE A 84 -3.62 -21.36 0.42
C ILE A 84 -4.81 -20.69 -0.27
N ARG A 85 -5.78 -21.52 -0.67
CA ARG A 85 -7.08 -21.04 -1.15
C ARG A 85 -8.09 -21.15 -0.03
N PHE A 86 -8.84 -20.08 0.17
CA PHE A 86 -10.02 -20.12 1.01
C PHE A 86 -11.22 -20.49 0.14
N SER A 87 -12.16 -21.25 0.70
CA SER A 87 -13.45 -21.50 0.05
C SER A 87 -14.27 -20.22 0.11
N ASP A 88 -14.82 -19.78 -1.02
CA ASP A 88 -15.78 -18.68 -1.06
C ASP A 88 -17.17 -19.10 -0.55
N TYR A 89 -17.42 -20.42 -0.53
CA TYR A 89 -18.65 -20.99 0.00
C TYR A 89 -18.55 -21.17 1.51
N VAL A 90 -19.52 -20.59 2.23
CA VAL A 90 -19.67 -20.67 3.68
C VAL A 90 -21.02 -21.33 3.97
N GLU A 91 -21.00 -22.45 4.69
CA GLU A 91 -22.21 -23.13 5.15
C GLU A 91 -22.80 -22.38 6.34
N VAL A 92 -24.11 -22.14 6.30
CA VAL A 92 -24.87 -21.48 7.37
C VAL A 92 -25.93 -22.44 7.87
N ALA A 93 -25.97 -22.63 9.18
CA ALA A 93 -26.98 -23.43 9.87
C ALA A 93 -27.66 -22.58 10.95
N GLU A 94 -28.91 -22.91 11.26
CA GLU A 94 -29.64 -22.23 12.33
C GLU A 94 -29.05 -22.63 13.69
N ALA A 95 -28.75 -21.62 14.51
CA ALA A 95 -28.38 -21.83 15.89
C ALA A 95 -29.64 -22.02 16.76
N GLN A 96 -29.50 -22.74 17.88
CA GLN A 96 -30.60 -22.89 18.83
C GLN A 96 -31.10 -21.51 19.30
N ASP A 97 -32.42 -21.31 19.25
CA ASP A 97 -33.09 -20.11 19.78
C ASP A 97 -33.48 -20.33 21.24
N TYR A 98 -32.64 -19.82 22.14
CA TYR A 98 -32.86 -19.84 23.59
C TYR A 98 -32.16 -18.65 24.24
N ASP A 99 -32.63 -18.26 25.42
CA ASP A 99 -32.02 -17.17 26.19
C ASP A 99 -30.65 -17.61 26.73
N ARG A 100 -29.59 -16.97 26.23
CA ARG A 100 -28.19 -17.17 26.65
C ARG A 100 -27.74 -16.14 27.69
N ARG A 101 -28.64 -15.31 28.23
CA ARG A 101 -28.29 -14.30 29.23
C ARG A 101 -27.88 -14.97 30.54
N ALA A 102 -26.75 -14.51 31.07
CA ALA A 102 -26.25 -14.88 32.39
C ALA A 102 -25.90 -13.60 33.17
N ASP A 103 -25.99 -13.67 34.50
CA ASP A 103 -25.50 -12.57 35.34
C ASP A 103 -23.98 -12.40 35.16
N LYS A 104 -23.51 -11.16 35.33
CA LYS A 104 -22.11 -10.77 35.19
C LYS A 104 -21.59 -10.32 36.55
N PRO A 105 -21.40 -11.24 37.52
CA PRO A 105 -21.07 -10.87 38.91
C PRO A 105 -19.77 -10.08 39.01
N TRP A 106 -18.82 -10.28 38.09
CA TRP A 106 -17.55 -9.53 38.03
C TRP A 106 -17.73 -8.01 37.85
N THR A 107 -18.88 -7.55 37.36
CA THR A 107 -19.18 -6.12 37.19
C THR A 107 -19.45 -5.40 38.52
N ARG A 108 -19.87 -6.14 39.55
CA ARG A 108 -20.27 -5.62 40.86
C ARG A 108 -19.19 -5.76 41.94
N LEU A 109 -17.96 -6.13 41.56
CA LEU A 109 -16.85 -6.32 42.49
C LEU A 109 -16.30 -4.98 43.01
N THR A 110 -16.32 -4.80 44.33
CA THR A 110 -15.73 -3.65 45.00
C THR A 110 -14.20 -3.70 45.00
N ALA A 111 -13.55 -2.59 45.38
CA ALA A 111 -12.10 -2.57 45.55
C ALA A 111 -11.61 -3.57 46.61
N ALA A 112 -12.40 -3.73 47.70
CA ALA A 112 -12.12 -4.69 48.76
C ALA A 112 -12.26 -6.13 48.26
N ASP A 113 -13.32 -6.46 47.53
CA ASP A 113 -13.52 -7.80 46.95
C ASP A 113 -12.36 -8.18 46.03
N LYS A 114 -11.93 -7.24 45.17
CA LYS A 114 -10.80 -7.46 44.28
C LYS A 114 -9.51 -7.67 45.07
N ALA A 115 -9.30 -6.99 46.20
CA ALA A 115 -8.12 -7.20 47.03
C ALA A 115 -8.16 -8.58 47.72
N ALA A 116 -9.32 -8.99 48.25
CA ALA A 116 -9.52 -10.30 48.82
C ALA A 116 -9.25 -11.42 47.80
N ILE A 117 -9.84 -11.31 46.60
CA ILE A 117 -9.65 -12.28 45.51
C ILE A 117 -8.18 -12.37 45.08
N ARG A 118 -7.44 -11.24 45.01
CA ARG A 118 -6.01 -11.27 44.66
C ARG A 118 -5.19 -12.01 45.72
N LYS A 119 -5.48 -11.78 46.99
CA LYS A 119 -4.82 -12.45 48.11
C LYS A 119 -5.09 -13.96 48.07
N GLU A 120 -6.36 -14.35 47.94
CA GLU A 120 -6.78 -15.75 47.85
C GLU A 120 -6.14 -16.47 46.65
N LEU A 121 -6.15 -15.86 45.47
CA LEU A 121 -5.53 -16.44 44.28
C LEU A 121 -4.01 -16.59 44.40
N ASN A 122 -3.33 -15.67 45.07
CA ASN A 122 -1.88 -15.79 45.28
C ASN A 122 -1.55 -16.92 46.25
N GLU A 123 -2.31 -17.04 47.34
CA GLU A 123 -2.18 -18.13 48.31
C GLU A 123 -2.35 -19.47 47.59
N PHE A 124 -3.49 -19.67 46.92
CA PHE A 124 -3.81 -20.88 46.16
C PHE A 124 -2.70 -21.26 45.16
N LYS A 125 -2.20 -20.28 44.39
CA LYS A 125 -1.14 -20.53 43.38
C LYS A 125 0.21 -20.88 43.98
N SER A 126 0.46 -20.50 45.23
CA SER A 126 1.73 -20.73 45.91
C SER A 126 1.76 -22.03 46.70
N THR A 127 0.61 -22.47 47.23
CA THR A 127 0.54 -23.60 48.17
C THR A 127 -0.24 -24.81 47.64
N GLU A 128 -1.28 -24.61 46.84
CA GLU A 128 -2.21 -25.69 46.45
C GLU A 128 -2.14 -26.05 44.96
N MET A 129 -1.90 -25.07 44.09
CA MET A 129 -1.90 -25.28 42.65
C MET A 129 -0.64 -26.03 42.20
N GLU A 130 -0.80 -27.28 41.78
CA GLU A 130 0.30 -28.06 41.23
C GLU A 130 0.77 -27.49 39.90
N VAL A 131 2.06 -27.16 39.82
CA VAL A 131 2.72 -26.67 38.61
C VAL A 131 4.05 -27.38 38.46
N HIS A 132 4.31 -27.91 37.26
CA HIS A 132 5.58 -28.54 36.92
C HIS A 132 6.76 -27.57 37.18
N GLU A 133 7.87 -28.08 37.70
CA GLU A 133 8.99 -27.25 38.17
C GLU A 133 9.50 -26.27 37.10
N SER A 134 9.66 -26.74 35.86
CA SER A 134 10.11 -25.91 34.73
C SER A 134 9.12 -24.80 34.34
N SER A 135 7.85 -24.92 34.72
CA SER A 135 6.78 -24.02 34.32
C SER A 135 6.36 -23.06 35.44
N ARG A 136 6.95 -23.18 36.63
CA ARG A 136 6.62 -22.32 37.79
C ARG A 136 6.77 -20.83 37.52
N HIS A 137 7.71 -20.45 36.65
CA HIS A 137 7.92 -19.06 36.28
C HIS A 137 6.78 -18.46 35.42
N PHE A 138 5.86 -19.29 34.89
CA PHE A 138 4.66 -18.83 34.20
C PHE A 138 3.47 -18.61 35.14
N THR A 139 3.58 -18.99 36.42
CA THR A 139 2.53 -18.79 37.41
C THR A 139 2.24 -17.30 37.58
N ARG A 140 1.04 -16.88 37.15
CA ARG A 140 0.63 -15.46 37.15
C ARG A 140 0.17 -15.02 38.54
N PHE A 141 1.06 -14.40 39.31
CA PHE A 141 0.70 -13.75 40.57
C PHE A 141 0.05 -12.38 40.37
N HIS A 142 -0.75 -11.97 41.35
CA HIS A 142 -1.44 -10.69 41.41
C HIS A 142 -0.75 -9.75 42.40
N ARG A 143 -0.86 -8.44 42.20
CA ARG A 143 -0.35 -7.46 43.18
C ARG A 143 -1.23 -7.48 44.45
N PRO A 144 -0.65 -7.31 45.65
CA PRO A 144 -1.42 -7.08 46.87
C PRO A 144 -2.43 -5.93 46.70
#